data_AF-A0A8E0VLR0-F1
#
_entry.id   AF-A0A8E0VLR0-F1
#
_cell.length_a   1.000
_cell.length_b   1.000
_cell.length_c   1.000
_cell.angle_alpha   90.00
_cell.angle_beta   90.00
_cell.angle_gamma   90.00
#
_symmetry.space_group_name_H-M   'P 1'
#
loop_
_entity.id
_entity.type
_entity.pdbx_description
1 polymer ?
#
loop_
_entity_poly.entity_id
_entity_poly.type
_entity_poly.pdbx_seq_one_letter_code
_entity_poly.pdbx_strand_id
1 'polypeptide(L)'
;MIDPTSQANKWVKNMEKKNNLQVIKLTNTDFVRTLKNCIQFGTPVLLEGIGEELDPMLEPLLLKQTFKQGGALCIKLGESVVEYSSEFRFYMTTKVGVQM
;
A
#
# COMPACT_ATOMS: atom_id res chain seq x y z
N MET A 1 3.29 10.37 -2.33
CA MET A 1 3.08 11.83 -2.40
C MET A 1 3.83 12.48 -1.24
N ILE A 2 4.65 13.50 -1.51
CA ILE A 2 5.22 14.33 -0.44
C ILE A 2 4.16 15.37 -0.09
N ASP A 3 3.66 15.33 1.14
CA ASP A 3 2.46 16.03 1.60
C ASP A 3 2.70 16.70 2.97
N PRO A 4 3.53 17.76 3.03
CA PRO A 4 3.88 18.42 4.29
C PRO A 4 2.66 19.03 5.00
N THR A 5 1.62 19.41 4.25
CA THR A 5 0.39 20.03 4.77
C THR A 5 -0.74 19.03 5.04
N SER A 6 -0.52 17.73 4.78
CA SER A 6 -1.54 16.68 4.90
C SER A 6 -2.78 16.88 4.02
N GLN A 7 -2.67 17.65 2.93
CA GLN A 7 -3.78 17.91 2.01
C GLN A 7 -4.08 16.67 1.15
N ALA A 8 -3.06 16.04 0.58
CA ALA A 8 -3.20 14.83 -0.21
C ALA A 8 -3.76 13.68 0.63
N ASN A 9 -3.29 13.56 1.86
CA ASN A 9 -3.77 12.61 2.85
C ASN A 9 -5.30 12.70 3.05
N LYS A 10 -5.78 13.91 3.37
CA LYS A 10 -7.21 14.19 3.54
C LYS A 10 -7.99 13.94 2.25
N TRP A 11 -7.41 14.30 1.11
CA TRP A 11 -8.02 14.09 -0.19
C TRP A 11 -8.24 12.59 -0.49
N VAL A 12 -7.23 11.74 -0.28
CA VAL A 12 -7.35 10.28 -0.46
C VAL A 12 -8.42 9.70 0.46
N LYS A 13 -8.41 10.08 1.75
CA LYS A 13 -9.44 9.64 2.72
C LYS A 13 -10.85 9.99 2.29
N ASN A 14 -11.06 11.19 1.75
CA ASN A 14 -12.36 11.63 1.26
C ASN A 14 -12.77 10.93 -0.03
N MET A 15 -11.83 10.77 -0.97
CA MET A 15 -12.07 10.07 -2.24
C MET A 15 -12.46 8.61 -2.02
N GLU A 16 -11.80 7.92 -1.08
CA GLU A 16 -12.02 6.49 -0.80
C GLU A 16 -13.06 6.24 0.31
N LYS A 17 -13.83 7.27 0.71
CA LYS A 17 -14.78 7.20 1.84
C LYS A 17 -15.82 6.07 1.71
N LYS A 18 -16.18 5.70 0.49
CA LYS A 18 -17.15 4.62 0.19
C LYS A 18 -16.50 3.25 -0.05
N ASN A 19 -15.17 3.19 -0.15
CA ASN A 19 -14.43 2.00 -0.57
C ASN A 19 -13.69 1.33 0.60
N ASN A 20 -14.04 1.66 1.85
CA ASN A 20 -13.47 1.07 3.06
C ASN A 20 -11.93 1.19 3.14
N LEU A 21 -11.39 2.38 2.81
CA LEU A 21 -9.96 2.67 2.88
C LEU A 21 -9.34 2.21 4.20
N GLN A 22 -8.32 1.37 4.11
CA GLN A 22 -7.50 0.99 5.26
C GLN A 22 -6.34 1.97 5.40
N VAL A 23 -6.22 2.59 6.57
CA VAL A 23 -5.13 3.51 6.88
C VAL A 23 -4.14 2.80 7.79
N ILE A 24 -2.91 2.64 7.32
CA ILE A 24 -1.85 1.89 8.03
C ILE A 24 -0.56 2.72 8.13
N LYS A 25 0.32 2.31 9.05
CA LYS A 25 1.68 2.88 9.22
C LYS A 25 2.69 1.74 9.29
N LEU A 26 3.95 2.01 8.93
CA LEU A 26 5.04 1.02 9.02
C LEU A 26 5.28 0.55 10.47
N THR A 27 4.96 1.38 11.46
CA THR A 27 5.10 1.05 12.88
C THR A 27 3.98 0.17 13.44
N ASN A 28 2.92 -0.10 12.66
CA ASN A 28 1.85 -1.00 13.09
C ASN A 28 2.38 -2.44 13.07
N THR A 29 2.25 -3.17 14.19
CA THR A 29 2.72 -4.57 14.30
C THR A 29 2.04 -5.52 13.32
N ASP A 30 0.84 -5.19 12.87
CA ASP A 30 0.03 -5.97 11.93
C ASP A 30 0.11 -5.46 10.48
N PHE A 31 0.96 -4.46 10.20
CA PHE A 31 1.10 -3.79 8.89
C PHE A 31 1.14 -4.78 7.72
N VAL A 32 2.05 -5.76 7.77
CA VAL A 32 2.25 -6.73 6.68
C VAL A 32 1.00 -7.57 6.46
N ARG A 33 0.37 -8.05 7.56
CA ARG A 33 -0.84 -8.87 7.48
C ARG A 33 -2.01 -8.08 6.88
N THR A 34 -2.22 -6.85 7.35
CA THR A 34 -3.29 -5.97 6.86
C THR A 34 -3.09 -5.63 5.38
N LEU A 35 -1.85 -5.32 4.97
CA LEU A 35 -1.53 -5.04 3.57
C LEU A 35 -1.79 -6.25 2.66
N LYS A 36 -1.36 -7.45 3.03
CA LYS A 36 -1.61 -8.68 2.26
C LYS A 36 -3.10 -8.94 2.06
N ASN A 37 -3.90 -8.81 3.11
CA ASN A 37 -5.35 -8.97 3.02
C ASN A 37 -5.97 -7.95 2.06
N CYS A 38 -5.54 -6.68 2.16
CA CYS A 38 -6.08 -5.63 1.29
C CYS A 38 -5.75 -5.86 -0.19
N ILE A 39 -4.53 -6.33 -0.50
CA ILE A 39 -4.12 -6.71 -1.85
C ILE A 39 -5.03 -7.82 -2.40
N GLN A 40 -5.26 -8.86 -1.60
CA GLN A 40 -6.07 -10.01 -1.99
C GLN A 40 -7.54 -9.63 -2.22
N PHE A 41 -8.11 -8.80 -1.35
CA PHE A 41 -9.53 -8.45 -1.40
C PHE A 41 -9.84 -7.14 -2.14
N GLY A 42 -8.83 -6.50 -2.75
CA GLY A 42 -9.03 -5.25 -3.50
C GLY A 42 -9.41 -4.04 -2.63
N THR A 43 -9.09 -4.09 -1.33
CA THR A 43 -9.39 -2.97 -0.42
C THR A 43 -8.32 -1.90 -0.56
N PRO A 44 -8.67 -0.62 -0.83
CA PRO A 44 -7.68 0.43 -0.97
C PRO A 44 -6.94 0.66 0.35
N VAL A 45 -5.64 0.97 0.25
CA VAL A 45 -4.76 1.21 1.39
C VAL A 45 -4.08 2.56 1.26
N LEU A 46 -4.07 3.33 2.35
CA LEU A 46 -3.24 4.51 2.52
C LEU A 46 -2.17 4.24 3.60
N LEU A 47 -0.92 4.18 3.18
CA LEU A 47 0.24 4.14 4.06
C LEU A 47 0.66 5.57 4.41
N GLU A 48 0.63 5.90 5.70
CA GLU A 48 0.92 7.24 6.22
C GLU A 48 2.15 7.25 7.12
N GLY A 49 2.75 8.44 7.27
CA GLY A 49 3.84 8.64 8.22
C GLY A 49 5.09 7.87 7.83
N ILE A 50 5.30 7.64 6.54
CA ILE A 50 6.54 7.12 6.00
C ILE A 50 7.65 8.11 6.34
N GLY A 51 8.73 7.61 6.94
CA GLY A 51 9.91 8.38 7.26
C GLY A 51 10.78 8.62 6.03
N GLU A 52 12.08 8.70 6.25
CA GLU A 52 13.06 8.83 5.16
C GLU A 52 13.30 7.50 4.44
N GLU A 53 13.14 6.38 5.16
CA GLU A 53 13.36 5.03 4.64
C GLU A 53 12.03 4.30 4.42
N LEU A 54 12.01 3.49 3.37
CA LEU A 54 10.91 2.59 3.03
C LEU A 54 11.39 1.14 3.14
N ASP A 55 10.57 0.26 3.68
CA ASP A 55 10.86 -1.17 3.70
C ASP A 55 10.92 -1.73 2.24
N PRO A 56 12.03 -2.37 1.81
CA PRO A 56 12.17 -2.96 0.47
C PRO A 56 11.08 -3.96 0.11
N MET A 57 10.38 -4.54 1.09
CA MET A 57 9.22 -5.40 0.88
C MET A 57 8.14 -4.73 0.01
N LEU A 58 8.07 -3.39 0.00
CA LEU A 58 7.11 -2.62 -0.77
C LEU A 58 7.50 -2.42 -2.24
N GLU A 59 8.74 -2.69 -2.63
CA GLU A 59 9.23 -2.48 -4.01
C GLU A 59 8.34 -3.16 -5.07
N PRO A 60 7.93 -4.43 -4.93
CA PRO A 60 7.06 -5.07 -5.90
C PRO A 60 5.73 -4.35 -6.10
N LEU A 61 5.17 -3.74 -5.03
CA LEU A 61 3.93 -2.96 -5.12
C LEU A 61 4.16 -1.64 -5.85
N LEU A 62 5.25 -0.94 -5.54
CA LEU A 62 5.60 0.34 -6.16
C LEU A 62 5.86 0.20 -7.66
N LEU A 63 6.53 -0.88 -8.05
CA LEU A 63 6.85 -1.20 -9.43
C LEU A 63 5.75 -2.00 -10.14
N LYS A 64 4.66 -2.34 -9.44
CA LYS A 64 3.57 -3.21 -9.93
C LYS A 64 4.09 -4.51 -10.56
N GLN A 65 5.05 -5.16 -9.91
CA GLN A 65 5.66 -6.42 -10.34
C GLN A 65 4.73 -7.63 -10.10
N THR A 66 3.61 -7.66 -10.82
CA THR A 66 2.67 -8.77 -10.79
C THR A 66 3.07 -9.87 -11.78
N PHE A 67 2.76 -11.12 -11.47
CA PHE A 67 3.00 -12.27 -12.33
C PHE A 67 1.81 -13.24 -12.28
N LYS A 68 1.70 -14.15 -13.25
CA LYS A 68 0.66 -15.20 -13.22
C LYS A 68 1.19 -16.45 -12.54
N GLN A 69 0.42 -17.01 -11.60
CA GLN A 69 0.70 -18.29 -10.97
C GLN A 69 -0.61 -19.05 -10.72
N GLY A 70 -0.69 -20.31 -11.16
CA GLY A 70 -1.90 -21.12 -10.98
C GLY A 70 -3.17 -20.53 -11.64
N GLY A 71 -3.02 -19.69 -12.66
CA GLY A 71 -4.13 -18.99 -13.32
C GLY A 71 -4.55 -17.67 -12.67
N ALA A 72 -4.07 -17.36 -11.46
CA ALA A 72 -4.32 -16.09 -10.78
C ALA A 72 -3.21 -15.07 -11.10
N LEU A 73 -3.56 -13.78 -11.02
CA LEU A 73 -2.59 -12.69 -10.98
C LEU A 73 -2.10 -12.57 -9.53
N CYS A 74 -0.79 -12.54 -9.34
CA CYS A 74 -0.15 -12.56 -8.02
C CYS A 74 0.94 -11.50 -7.93
N ILE A 75 1.34 -11.17 -6.71
CA ILE A 75 2.48 -10.32 -6.40
C ILE A 75 3.30 -10.95 -5.28
N LYS A 76 4.62 -10.78 -5.30
CA LYS A 76 5.48 -11.19 -4.18
C LYS A 76 5.57 -10.04 -3.19
N LEU A 77 5.27 -10.29 -1.92
CA LEU A 77 5.38 -9.33 -0.83
C LEU A 77 6.17 -9.96 0.32
N GLY A 78 7.45 -9.61 0.41
CA GLY A 78 8.43 -10.28 1.27
C GLY A 78 8.55 -11.75 0.85
N GLU A 79 8.40 -12.66 1.82
CA GLU A 79 8.45 -14.10 1.58
C GLU A 79 7.11 -14.72 1.12
N SER A 80 6.06 -13.91 0.93
CA SER A 80 4.74 -14.43 0.53
C SER A 80 4.40 -14.10 -0.90
N VAL A 81 3.75 -15.04 -1.58
CA VAL A 81 2.97 -14.76 -2.79
C VAL A 81 1.54 -14.48 -2.38
N VAL A 82 0.99 -13.38 -2.88
CA VAL A 82 -0.37 -12.93 -2.59
C VAL A 82 -1.12 -12.80 -3.91
N GLU A 83 -2.34 -13.33 -3.99
CA GLU A 83 -3.23 -13.05 -5.11
C GLU A 83 -3.50 -11.55 -5.18
N TYR A 84 -3.40 -10.98 -6.36
CA TYR A 84 -3.49 -9.55 -6.60
C TYR A 84 -4.84 -9.20 -7.22
N SER A 85 -5.68 -8.50 -6.47
CA SER A 85 -6.94 -7.96 -6.99
C SER A 85 -6.68 -6.75 -7.89
N SER A 86 -7.30 -6.70 -9.07
CA SER A 86 -7.24 -5.54 -9.97
C SER A 86 -7.83 -4.27 -9.37
N GLU A 87 -8.74 -4.41 -8.39
CA GLU A 87 -9.39 -3.29 -7.70
C GLU A 87 -8.50 -2.66 -6.61
N PHE A 88 -7.41 -3.34 -6.25
CA PHE A 88 -6.49 -2.87 -5.23
C PHE A 88 -5.82 -1.55 -5.64
N ARG A 89 -5.84 -0.58 -4.71
CA ARG A 89 -5.22 0.73 -4.87
C ARG A 89 -4.34 1.03 -3.66
N PHE A 90 -3.08 1.33 -3.93
CA PHE A 90 -2.08 1.65 -2.90
C PHE A 90 -1.70 3.13 -2.96
N TYR A 91 -1.92 3.84 -1.87
CA TYR A 91 -1.59 5.25 -1.69
C TYR A 91 -0.51 5.41 -0.63
N MET A 92 0.40 6.36 -0.84
CA MET A 92 1.44 6.71 0.12
C MET A 92 1.51 8.21 0.34
N THR A 93 1.53 8.61 1.61
CA THR A 93 1.85 10.00 2.01
C THR A 93 3.04 10.03 2.97
N THR A 94 3.96 10.94 2.70
CA THR A 94 5.11 11.26 3.56
C THR A 94 5.12 12.76 3.84
N LYS A 95 5.69 13.17 4.97
CA LYS A 95 5.88 14.59 5.30
C LYS A 95 7.19 15.17 4.75
N VAL A 96 8.14 14.31 4.38
CA VAL A 96 9.49 14.66 3.94
C VAL A 96 9.81 13.94 2.63
N GLY A 97 10.88 14.30 1.93
CA GLY A 97 11.35 13.48 0.82
C GLY A 97 11.74 12.08 1.31
N VAL A 98 11.30 11.02 0.62
CA VAL A 98 11.75 9.65 0.90
C VAL A 98 13.03 9.40 0.11
N GLN A 99 14.06 8.87 0.75
CA GLN A 99 15.22 8.28 0.07
C GLN A 99 14.90 6.80 -0.18
N MET A 100 15.02 6.38 -1.44
CA MET A 100 14.77 4.99 -1.86
C MET A 100 16.04 4.17 -1.76
#